data_AF-A0A940RB21-F1
#
_entry.id   AF-A0A940RB21-F1
#
_cell.length_a   1.000
_cell.length_b   1.000
_cell.length_c   1.000
_cell.angle_alpha   90.00
_cell.angle_beta   90.00
_cell.angle_gamma   90.00
#
_symmetry.space_group_name_H-M   'P 1'
#
loop_
_entity.id
_entity.type
_entity.pdbx_description
1 polymer ?
#
loop_
_entity_poly.entity_id
_entity_poly.type
_entity_poly.pdbx_seq_one_letter_code
_entity_poly.pdbx_strand_id
1 'polypeptide(L)'
;MKLYNSLIAIVAAASLSACGSQMETLSTGSPESSNNSQSTDTTPAPSVQTSASKVMVNDLETQLKTQASNKLTSEQIQTIINTVQTTLSSANLSNSDDLKSLIPALIQGASVGVGTLNLSDIASKSGILALIGDSALNSLVNLSSDSVSASLIQSVTKSLFSNLTLAGVTSGSQASAASSIIKTILGQLNGKDLDVSSLQTVIESLASGSVLGLGNLGNSQTVLNTIVSSLGSGSLTGLTSLIKNLGSSNNATTTLANLIGAFTSGSNSGLSSVVAKLGGSNSTFQTLLTSLMNGIKNNASSTGSSSTASTVVSIVGSLLNGFLNR
;
A
#
# COMPACT_ATOMS: atom_id res chain seq x y z
N MET A 1 -14.28 -45.41 -2.51
CA MET A 1 -15.30 -45.12 -3.53
C MET A 1 -16.09 -43.91 -3.09
N LYS A 2 -16.41 -43.03 -4.05
CA LYS A 2 -17.23 -41.80 -3.99
C LYS A 2 -16.51 -40.49 -3.67
N LEU A 3 -15.96 -39.96 -4.78
CA LEU A 3 -15.75 -38.55 -5.13
C LEU A 3 -16.99 -37.70 -4.81
N TYR A 4 -16.80 -36.48 -4.33
CA TYR A 4 -17.77 -35.40 -4.55
C TYR A 4 -17.08 -34.16 -5.13
N ASN A 5 -17.72 -33.71 -6.20
CA ASN A 5 -17.27 -32.79 -7.21
C ASN A 5 -17.21 -31.33 -6.76
N SER A 6 -16.24 -30.66 -7.37
CA SER A 6 -16.13 -29.23 -7.64
C SER A 6 -17.41 -28.60 -8.18
N LEU A 7 -17.71 -27.37 -7.78
CA LEU A 7 -18.48 -26.42 -8.60
C LEU A 7 -17.90 -25.01 -8.38
N ILE A 8 -17.03 -24.59 -9.30
CA ILE A 8 -16.56 -23.22 -9.45
C ILE A 8 -17.51 -22.53 -10.43
N ALA A 9 -18.21 -21.48 -9.98
CA ALA A 9 -19.01 -20.63 -10.84
C ALA A 9 -18.13 -19.51 -11.40
N ILE A 10 -17.76 -19.63 -12.68
CA ILE A 10 -17.17 -18.56 -13.48
C ILE A 10 -18.33 -17.73 -14.04
N VAL A 11 -18.43 -16.46 -13.64
CA VAL A 11 -19.32 -15.49 -14.27
C VAL A 11 -18.53 -14.74 -15.33
N ALA A 12 -18.71 -15.15 -16.59
CA ALA A 12 -18.30 -14.39 -17.76
C ALA A 12 -19.42 -13.40 -18.10
N ALA A 13 -19.14 -12.10 -17.99
CA ALA A 13 -19.98 -11.06 -18.56
C ALA A 13 -19.34 -10.59 -19.87
N ALA A 14 -19.84 -11.13 -20.99
CA ALA A 14 -19.69 -10.54 -22.30
C ALA A 14 -20.78 -9.47 -22.48
N SER A 15 -20.40 -8.28 -22.90
CA SER A 15 -21.33 -7.38 -23.58
C SER A 15 -20.64 -6.74 -24.77
N LEU A 16 -21.19 -7.10 -25.93
CA LEU A 16 -20.95 -6.52 -27.23
C LEU A 16 -21.34 -5.04 -27.27
N SER A 17 -20.54 -4.24 -27.97
CA SER A 17 -21.05 -3.07 -28.69
C SER A 17 -20.21 -2.88 -29.95
N ALA A 18 -20.83 -3.29 -31.07
CA ALA A 18 -20.42 -3.00 -32.44
C ALA A 18 -21.27 -1.83 -32.96
N CYS A 19 -20.62 -0.79 -33.49
CA CYS A 19 -21.05 0.14 -34.54
C CYS A 19 -19.88 1.13 -34.70
N GLY A 20 -19.15 1.27 -35.79
CA GLY A 20 -19.51 1.21 -37.20
C GLY A 20 -19.34 2.62 -37.78
N SER A 21 -18.22 2.91 -38.45
CA SER A 21 -18.02 3.99 -39.44
C SER A 21 -16.63 3.88 -40.07
N GLN A 22 -16.53 3.09 -41.14
CA GLN A 22 -15.54 3.30 -42.20
C GLN A 22 -16.07 4.41 -43.11
N MET A 23 -15.26 5.43 -43.38
CA MET A 23 -15.44 6.28 -44.55
C MET A 23 -14.06 6.65 -45.08
N GLU A 24 -13.58 5.84 -46.02
CA GLU A 24 -12.53 6.21 -46.98
C GLU A 24 -13.18 7.03 -48.09
N THR A 25 -12.59 8.18 -48.41
CA THR A 25 -12.76 8.84 -49.70
C THR A 25 -11.37 9.26 -50.19
N LEU A 26 -10.89 8.57 -51.21
CA LEU A 26 -9.77 8.96 -52.06
C LEU A 26 -10.28 9.80 -53.24
N SER A 27 -9.61 10.91 -53.55
CA SER A 27 -9.25 11.35 -54.93
C SER A 27 -8.48 12.69 -54.87
N THR A 28 -7.16 12.67 -55.11
CA THR A 28 -6.45 13.03 -56.36
C THR A 28 -6.37 14.55 -56.64
N GLY A 29 -5.13 15.07 -56.63
CA GLY A 29 -4.79 16.35 -57.26
C GLY A 29 -3.47 16.96 -56.74
N SER A 30 -2.42 16.90 -57.55
CA SER A 30 -1.21 17.75 -57.51
C SER A 30 -0.87 18.09 -58.97
N PRO A 31 0.00 19.06 -59.30
CA PRO A 31 0.73 20.04 -58.48
C PRO A 31 0.58 21.51 -58.99
N GLU A 32 1.04 22.51 -58.23
CA GLU A 32 2.00 23.56 -58.69
C GLU A 32 2.15 24.75 -57.71
N SER A 33 3.42 25.03 -57.43
CA SER A 33 4.07 26.35 -57.33
C SER A 33 3.77 27.32 -56.16
N SER A 34 4.79 27.40 -55.30
CA SER A 34 5.45 28.63 -54.83
C SER A 34 4.63 29.68 -54.07
N ASN A 35 4.86 29.84 -52.76
CA ASN A 35 5.63 31.00 -52.27
C ASN A 35 6.01 30.90 -50.79
N ASN A 36 7.15 31.52 -50.50
CA ASN A 36 7.78 31.76 -49.21
C ASN A 36 6.84 32.47 -48.22
N SER A 37 6.72 31.95 -47.00
CA SER A 37 6.59 32.77 -45.77
C SER A 37 6.93 31.92 -44.55
N GLN A 38 8.13 32.17 -44.06
CA GLN A 38 8.70 31.74 -42.80
C GLN A 38 7.86 32.31 -41.65
N SER A 39 6.99 31.48 -41.08
CA SER A 39 6.40 31.71 -39.76
C SER A 39 7.02 30.69 -38.81
N THR A 40 8.04 31.11 -38.07
CA THR A 40 8.52 30.38 -36.88
C THR A 40 7.50 30.60 -35.78
N ASP A 41 6.37 29.93 -35.88
CA ASP A 41 5.46 29.69 -34.77
C ASP A 41 5.61 28.22 -34.37
N THR A 42 6.75 27.91 -33.76
CA THR A 42 6.81 26.77 -32.86
C THR A 42 6.05 27.14 -31.61
N THR A 43 4.71 27.15 -31.70
CA THR A 43 3.89 26.87 -30.53
C THR A 43 4.40 25.52 -30.02
N PRO A 44 4.97 25.44 -28.81
CA PRO A 44 5.37 24.14 -28.28
C PRO A 44 4.10 23.28 -28.29
N ALA A 45 4.19 22.12 -28.95
CA ALA A 45 3.16 21.11 -28.85
C ALA A 45 2.77 20.97 -27.37
N PRO A 46 1.48 20.88 -27.02
CA PRO A 46 1.08 20.68 -25.64
C PRO A 46 1.89 19.47 -25.14
N SER A 47 2.70 19.69 -24.10
CA SER A 47 3.42 18.60 -23.46
C SER A 47 2.38 17.53 -23.19
N VAL A 48 2.59 16.32 -23.72
CA VAL A 48 1.71 15.19 -23.43
C VAL A 48 1.91 14.91 -21.94
N GLN A 49 1.09 15.57 -21.12
CA GLN A 49 1.10 15.41 -19.69
C GLN A 49 0.74 13.94 -19.46
N THR A 50 1.74 13.17 -19.05
CA THR A 50 1.55 11.74 -18.81
C THR A 50 0.66 11.64 -17.59
N SER A 51 -0.52 11.04 -17.75
CA SER A 51 -1.49 10.92 -16.66
C SER A 51 -0.89 10.20 -15.45
N ALA A 52 -1.33 10.56 -14.24
CA ALA A 52 -0.86 9.97 -12.99
C ALA A 52 -0.96 8.44 -13.01
N SER A 53 -2.05 7.91 -13.57
CA SER A 53 -2.24 6.49 -13.86
C SER A 53 -1.06 5.83 -14.57
N LYS A 54 -0.54 6.44 -15.64
CA LYS A 54 0.59 5.89 -16.39
C LYS A 54 1.90 5.99 -15.60
N VAL A 55 2.12 7.10 -14.90
CA VAL A 55 3.28 7.27 -14.03
C VAL A 55 3.31 6.20 -12.94
N MET A 56 2.20 6.00 -12.22
CA MET A 56 2.14 5.01 -11.14
C MET A 56 2.34 3.58 -11.65
N VAL A 57 1.80 3.22 -12.82
CA VAL A 57 2.00 1.89 -13.41
C VAL A 57 3.47 1.69 -13.82
N ASN A 58 4.10 2.70 -14.42
CA ASN A 58 5.50 2.64 -14.82
C ASN A 58 6.44 2.55 -13.62
N ASP A 59 6.17 3.31 -12.56
CA ASP A 59 6.92 3.25 -11.30
C ASP A 59 6.80 1.85 -10.66
N LEU A 60 5.60 1.27 -10.68
CA LEU A 60 5.37 -0.09 -10.19
C LEU A 60 6.16 -1.11 -10.99
N GLU A 61 6.09 -1.05 -12.32
CA GLU A 61 6.85 -1.95 -13.19
C GLU A 61 8.36 -1.81 -12.94
N THR A 62 8.85 -0.58 -12.85
CA THR A 62 10.27 -0.29 -12.58
C THR A 62 10.71 -0.85 -11.23
N GLN A 63 9.89 -0.67 -10.18
CA GLN A 63 10.22 -1.18 -8.85
C GLN A 63 10.15 -2.70 -8.76
N LEU A 64 9.19 -3.34 -9.42
CA LEU A 64 9.13 -4.80 -9.49
C LEU A 64 10.36 -5.35 -10.23
N LYS A 65 10.75 -4.75 -11.37
CA LYS A 65 11.94 -5.17 -12.11
C LYS A 65 13.23 -5.00 -11.31
N THR A 66 13.37 -3.90 -10.58
CA THR A 66 14.60 -3.60 -9.83
C THR A 66 14.69 -4.37 -8.52
N GLN A 67 13.62 -4.38 -7.72
CA GLN A 67 13.63 -4.91 -6.35
C GLN A 67 13.11 -6.36 -6.23
N ALA A 68 12.41 -6.88 -7.24
CA ALA A 68 11.94 -8.26 -7.27
C ALA A 68 12.67 -9.15 -8.30
N SER A 69 13.78 -8.68 -8.89
CA SER A 69 14.56 -9.39 -9.93
C SER A 69 14.98 -10.83 -9.58
N ASN A 70 15.13 -11.15 -8.30
CA ASN A 70 15.47 -12.51 -7.82
C ASN A 70 14.25 -13.29 -7.27
N LYS A 71 13.06 -12.69 -7.31
CA LYS A 71 11.81 -13.26 -6.75
C LYS A 71 10.72 -13.45 -7.80
N LEU A 72 10.76 -12.65 -8.87
CA LEU A 72 9.80 -12.64 -9.96
C LEU A 72 10.52 -12.71 -11.29
N THR A 73 10.00 -13.55 -12.19
CA THR A 73 10.34 -13.56 -13.61
C THR A 73 9.70 -12.37 -14.33
N SER A 74 10.23 -12.01 -15.50
CA SER A 74 9.65 -10.95 -16.35
C SER A 74 8.18 -11.23 -16.70
N GLU A 75 7.83 -12.49 -16.95
CA GLU A 75 6.46 -12.93 -17.24
C GLU A 75 5.53 -12.72 -16.03
N GLN A 76 6.02 -13.00 -14.82
CA GLN A 76 5.26 -12.77 -13.58
C GLN A 76 5.07 -11.27 -13.31
N ILE A 77 6.08 -10.45 -13.57
CA ILE A 77 5.96 -8.98 -13.48
C ILE A 77 4.91 -8.49 -14.49
N GLN A 78 4.99 -8.94 -15.75
CA GLN A 78 4.02 -8.56 -16.78
C GLN A 78 2.60 -8.99 -16.42
N THR A 79 2.43 -10.14 -15.78
CA THR A 79 1.13 -10.60 -15.28
C THR A 79 0.55 -9.62 -14.26
N ILE A 80 1.36 -9.14 -13.30
CA ILE A 80 0.93 -8.10 -12.34
C ILE A 80 0.53 -6.82 -13.08
N ILE A 81 1.37 -6.32 -13.99
CA ILE A 81 1.13 -5.07 -14.72
C ILE A 81 -0.11 -5.14 -15.60
N ASN A 82 -0.31 -6.24 -16.34
CA ASN A 82 -1.51 -6.45 -17.15
C ASN A 82 -2.78 -6.47 -16.29
N THR A 83 -2.71 -7.08 -15.11
CA THR A 83 -3.85 -7.12 -14.17
C THR A 83 -4.17 -5.72 -13.63
N VAL A 84 -3.14 -4.91 -13.32
CA VAL A 84 -3.31 -3.50 -12.95
C VAL A 84 -3.98 -2.73 -14.08
N GLN A 85 -3.45 -2.79 -15.30
CA GLN A 85 -4.00 -2.08 -16.45
C GLN A 85 -5.46 -2.48 -16.76
N THR A 86 -5.78 -3.77 -16.61
CA THR A 86 -7.16 -4.28 -16.76
C THR A 86 -8.08 -3.73 -15.68
N THR A 87 -7.61 -3.69 -14.43
CA THR A 87 -8.38 -3.15 -13.29
C THR A 87 -8.63 -1.65 -13.46
N LEU A 88 -7.60 -0.88 -13.86
CA LEU A 88 -7.72 0.55 -14.13
C LEU A 88 -8.67 0.81 -15.30
N SER A 89 -8.60 0.03 -16.38
CA SER A 89 -9.50 0.19 -17.53
C SER A 89 -10.95 -0.12 -17.16
N SER A 90 -11.18 -1.17 -16.38
CA SER A 90 -12.50 -1.55 -15.90
C SER A 90 -13.11 -0.50 -14.96
N ALA A 91 -12.27 0.26 -14.24
CA ALA A 91 -12.68 1.37 -13.38
C ALA A 91 -12.75 2.72 -14.11
N ASN A 92 -12.47 2.78 -15.42
CA ASN A 92 -12.32 4.02 -16.20
C ASN A 92 -11.21 4.97 -15.69
N LEU A 93 -10.12 4.41 -15.14
CA LEU A 93 -9.01 5.14 -14.53
C LEU A 93 -7.70 5.11 -15.34
N SER A 94 -7.67 4.47 -16.51
CA SER A 94 -6.43 4.28 -17.30
C SER A 94 -5.74 5.56 -17.77
N ASN A 95 -6.46 6.68 -17.81
CA ASN A 95 -5.91 8.01 -18.10
C ASN A 95 -6.28 9.03 -17.00
N SER A 96 -6.61 8.56 -15.79
CA SER A 96 -7.03 9.42 -14.68
C SER A 96 -5.84 10.02 -13.93
N ASP A 97 -6.07 11.22 -13.40
CA ASP A 97 -5.21 11.93 -12.44
C ASP A 97 -5.81 11.94 -11.02
N ASP A 98 -6.99 11.35 -10.82
CA ASP A 98 -7.62 11.26 -9.49
C ASP A 98 -6.95 10.19 -8.63
N LEU A 99 -5.92 10.60 -7.89
CA LEU A 99 -5.15 9.75 -6.98
C LEU A 99 -6.02 9.04 -5.93
N LYS A 100 -7.16 9.62 -5.50
CA LYS A 100 -8.01 9.03 -4.47
C LYS A 100 -8.69 7.75 -4.97
N SER A 101 -9.08 7.73 -6.23
CA SER A 101 -9.69 6.57 -6.88
C SER A 101 -8.64 5.64 -7.51
N LEU A 102 -7.53 6.22 -8.00
CA LEU A 102 -6.45 5.51 -8.66
C LEU A 102 -5.67 4.58 -7.72
N ILE A 103 -5.29 5.06 -6.53
CA ILE A 103 -4.49 4.28 -5.57
C ILE A 103 -5.18 2.96 -5.18
N PRO A 104 -6.45 2.96 -4.73
CA PRO A 104 -7.13 1.71 -4.39
C PRO A 104 -7.22 0.75 -5.58
N ALA A 105 -7.57 1.25 -6.77
CA ALA A 105 -7.71 0.42 -7.96
C ALA A 105 -6.38 -0.19 -8.42
N LEU A 106 -5.29 0.58 -8.38
CA LEU A 106 -3.94 0.11 -8.71
C LEU A 106 -3.49 -0.98 -7.73
N ILE A 107 -3.63 -0.75 -6.42
CA ILE A 107 -3.22 -1.71 -5.40
C ILE A 107 -4.09 -2.98 -5.47
N GLN A 108 -5.39 -2.84 -5.73
CA GLN A 108 -6.29 -3.97 -5.94
C GLN A 108 -5.85 -4.81 -7.14
N GLY A 109 -5.63 -4.19 -8.31
CA GLY A 109 -5.19 -4.88 -9.51
C GLY A 109 -3.83 -5.57 -9.33
N ALA A 110 -2.89 -4.89 -8.66
CA ALA A 110 -1.58 -5.47 -8.37
C ALA A 110 -1.70 -6.66 -7.40
N SER A 111 -2.55 -6.54 -6.38
CA SER A 111 -2.80 -7.62 -5.41
C SER A 111 -3.43 -8.84 -6.09
N VAL A 112 -4.43 -8.65 -6.96
CA VAL A 112 -5.01 -9.73 -7.76
C VAL A 112 -3.94 -10.38 -8.64
N GLY A 113 -3.11 -9.58 -9.30
CA GLY A 113 -1.99 -10.08 -10.10
C GLY A 113 -1.07 -10.98 -9.27
N VAL A 114 -0.65 -10.54 -8.08
CA VAL A 114 0.15 -11.38 -7.15
C VAL A 114 -0.57 -12.68 -6.78
N GLY A 115 -1.88 -12.61 -6.55
CA GLY A 115 -2.72 -13.78 -6.27
C GLY A 115 -2.67 -14.83 -7.38
N THR A 116 -2.58 -14.41 -8.64
CA THR A 116 -2.50 -15.32 -9.81
C THR A 116 -1.13 -15.96 -10.02
N LEU A 117 -0.06 -15.43 -9.42
CA LEU A 117 1.31 -15.94 -9.62
C LEU A 117 1.58 -17.30 -8.97
N ASN A 118 0.62 -17.86 -8.23
CA ASN A 118 0.71 -19.13 -7.50
C ASN A 118 2.01 -19.29 -6.69
N LEU A 119 2.48 -18.20 -6.08
CA LEU A 119 3.68 -18.22 -5.24
C LEU A 119 3.37 -19.02 -3.96
N SER A 120 4.14 -20.06 -3.70
CA SER A 120 3.95 -20.93 -2.53
C SER A 120 4.45 -20.30 -1.22
N ASP A 121 5.40 -19.37 -1.30
CA ASP A 121 6.01 -18.72 -0.15
C ASP A 121 5.28 -17.42 0.25
N ILE A 122 4.78 -17.39 1.49
CA ILE A 122 4.14 -16.21 2.06
C ILE A 122 5.10 -15.02 2.16
N ALA A 123 6.38 -15.24 2.44
CA ALA A 123 7.37 -14.17 2.55
C ALA A 123 7.61 -13.50 1.18
N SER A 124 7.54 -14.29 0.11
CA SER A 124 7.55 -13.79 -1.25
C SER A 124 6.30 -12.95 -1.55
N LYS A 125 5.10 -13.43 -1.21
CA LYS A 125 3.85 -12.66 -1.38
C LYS A 125 3.85 -11.36 -0.59
N SER A 126 4.14 -11.40 0.71
CA SER A 126 4.16 -10.22 1.57
C SER A 126 5.27 -9.25 1.18
N GLY A 127 6.40 -9.76 0.69
CA GLY A 127 7.48 -8.97 0.11
C GLY A 127 7.04 -8.21 -1.13
N ILE A 128 6.36 -8.87 -2.08
CA ILE A 128 5.86 -8.21 -3.29
C ILE A 128 4.77 -7.19 -2.96
N LEU A 129 3.86 -7.51 -2.04
CA LEU A 129 2.85 -6.57 -1.56
C LEU A 129 3.48 -5.34 -0.91
N ALA A 130 4.53 -5.52 -0.12
CA ALA A 130 5.26 -4.38 0.44
C ALA A 130 5.89 -3.52 -0.67
N LEU A 131 6.46 -4.13 -1.72
CA LEU A 131 7.00 -3.40 -2.88
C LEU A 131 5.91 -2.64 -3.65
N ILE A 132 4.71 -3.21 -3.79
CA ILE A 132 3.55 -2.52 -4.38
C ILE A 132 3.19 -1.28 -3.55
N GLY A 133 3.13 -1.42 -2.22
CA GLY A 133 2.89 -0.30 -1.31
C GLY A 133 3.99 0.77 -1.38
N ASP A 134 5.24 0.34 -1.38
CA ASP A 134 6.41 1.23 -1.49
C ASP A 134 6.41 2.01 -2.81
N SER A 135 6.02 1.32 -3.90
CA SER A 135 5.85 1.89 -5.22
C SER A 135 4.77 2.96 -5.25
N ALA A 136 3.59 2.66 -4.73
CA ALA A 136 2.52 3.64 -4.65
C ALA A 136 2.93 4.87 -3.83
N LEU A 137 3.68 4.69 -2.73
CA LEU A 137 4.22 5.81 -1.95
C LEU A 137 5.27 6.62 -2.72
N ASN A 138 6.16 5.99 -3.48
CA ASN A 138 7.13 6.69 -4.32
C ASN A 138 6.43 7.48 -5.43
N SER A 139 5.44 6.89 -6.09
CA SER A 139 4.68 7.61 -7.12
C SER A 139 3.91 8.78 -6.54
N LEU A 140 3.37 8.65 -5.32
CA LEU A 140 2.75 9.77 -4.64
C LEU A 140 3.70 10.95 -4.47
N VAL A 141 4.94 10.70 -4.05
CA VAL A 141 5.99 11.73 -3.92
C VAL A 141 6.33 12.33 -5.29
N ASN A 142 6.50 11.48 -6.31
CA ASN A 142 6.86 11.93 -7.66
C ASN A 142 5.77 12.75 -8.36
N LEU A 143 4.50 12.47 -8.03
CA LEU A 143 3.33 13.12 -8.62
C LEU A 143 2.86 14.34 -7.83
N SER A 144 3.24 14.45 -6.55
CA SER A 144 2.93 15.60 -5.74
C SER A 144 3.97 16.70 -5.99
N SER A 145 3.52 17.84 -6.53
CA SER A 145 4.33 19.06 -6.57
C SER A 145 4.43 19.76 -5.20
N ASP A 146 3.55 19.39 -4.26
CA ASP A 146 3.49 19.85 -2.87
C ASP A 146 3.63 18.66 -1.89
N SER A 147 3.36 18.90 -0.61
CA SER A 147 3.19 17.89 0.42
C SER A 147 2.25 16.73 0.03
N VAL A 148 2.72 15.48 0.16
CA VAL A 148 1.86 14.29 -0.01
C VAL A 148 0.79 14.27 1.08
N SER A 149 -0.49 14.22 0.71
CA SER A 149 -1.55 14.24 1.74
C SER A 149 -1.56 12.96 2.60
N ALA A 150 -1.73 13.15 3.91
CA ALA A 150 -1.94 12.09 4.90
C ALA A 150 -3.04 11.09 4.48
N SER A 151 -4.12 11.61 3.86
CA SER A 151 -5.24 10.80 3.39
C SER A 151 -4.87 9.84 2.26
N LEU A 152 -3.95 10.23 1.36
CA LEU A 152 -3.48 9.36 0.27
C LEU A 152 -2.55 8.27 0.81
N ILE A 153 -1.66 8.61 1.76
CA ILE A 153 -0.80 7.65 2.46
C ILE A 153 -1.64 6.60 3.21
N GLN A 154 -2.69 7.06 3.91
CA GLN A 154 -3.65 6.19 4.57
C GLN A 154 -4.38 5.31 3.54
N SER A 155 -4.73 5.85 2.37
CA SER A 155 -5.38 5.10 1.28
C SER A 155 -4.49 3.98 0.74
N VAL A 156 -3.17 4.22 0.58
CA VAL A 156 -2.20 3.20 0.14
C VAL A 156 -2.21 2.02 1.10
N THR A 157 -1.97 2.26 2.39
CA THR A 157 -1.90 1.17 3.38
C THR A 157 -3.25 0.51 3.60
N LYS A 158 -4.33 1.27 3.67
CA LYS A 158 -5.69 0.71 3.76
C LYS A 158 -5.98 -0.24 2.61
N SER A 159 -5.71 0.19 1.38
CA SER A 159 -5.93 -0.63 0.20
C SER A 159 -5.04 -1.87 0.25
N LEU A 160 -3.77 -1.74 0.59
CA LEU A 160 -2.83 -2.86 0.64
C LEU A 160 -3.27 -3.95 1.62
N PHE A 161 -3.61 -3.56 2.86
CA PHE A 161 -4.02 -4.50 3.89
C PHE A 161 -5.43 -5.06 3.65
N SER A 162 -6.33 -4.32 2.99
CA SER A 162 -7.66 -4.84 2.64
C SER A 162 -7.63 -5.87 1.50
N ASN A 163 -6.59 -5.85 0.67
CA ASN A 163 -6.45 -6.73 -0.50
C ASN A 163 -5.56 -7.96 -0.24
N LEU A 164 -5.19 -8.25 1.02
CA LEU A 164 -4.39 -9.43 1.37
C LEU A 164 -5.02 -10.74 0.85
N THR A 165 -6.33 -10.88 0.98
CA THR A 165 -7.06 -12.06 0.48
C THR A 165 -7.00 -12.17 -1.05
N LEU A 166 -7.09 -11.05 -1.77
CA LEU A 166 -6.96 -11.03 -3.24
C LEU A 166 -5.56 -11.43 -3.70
N ALA A 167 -4.53 -11.13 -2.92
CA ALA A 167 -3.17 -11.61 -3.13
C ALA A 167 -2.97 -13.09 -2.77
N GLY A 168 -4.02 -13.78 -2.35
CA GLY A 168 -3.98 -15.16 -1.91
C GLY A 168 -3.24 -15.34 -0.58
N VAL A 169 -3.27 -14.32 0.29
CA VAL A 169 -2.87 -14.45 1.70
C VAL A 169 -4.06 -14.95 2.50
N THR A 170 -3.98 -16.19 2.96
CA THR A 170 -5.03 -16.84 3.76
C THR A 170 -5.06 -16.27 5.17
N SER A 171 -6.20 -16.42 5.87
CA SER A 171 -6.37 -15.95 7.26
C SER A 171 -5.28 -16.45 8.21
N GLY A 172 -4.81 -17.69 8.04
CA GLY A 172 -3.71 -18.26 8.82
C GLY A 172 -2.35 -17.57 8.62
N SER A 173 -2.17 -16.84 7.53
CA SER A 173 -0.93 -16.16 7.16
C SER A 173 -1.01 -14.63 7.18
N GLN A 174 -2.21 -14.07 7.39
CA GLN A 174 -2.42 -12.61 7.42
C GLN A 174 -1.62 -11.91 8.51
N ALA A 175 -1.43 -12.55 9.66
CA ALA A 175 -0.64 -12.00 10.76
C ALA A 175 0.84 -11.82 10.37
N SER A 176 1.43 -12.85 9.77
CA SER A 176 2.81 -12.82 9.24
C SER A 176 2.95 -11.83 8.10
N ALA A 177 1.99 -11.82 7.16
CA ALA A 177 1.98 -10.86 6.05
C ALA A 177 1.89 -9.42 6.57
N ALA A 178 1.01 -9.15 7.53
CA ALA A 178 0.82 -7.83 8.11
C ALA A 178 2.10 -7.31 8.77
N SER A 179 2.74 -8.15 9.57
CA SER A 179 4.04 -7.84 10.20
C SER A 179 5.13 -7.56 9.16
N SER A 180 5.23 -8.42 8.14
CA SER A 180 6.23 -8.27 7.06
C SER A 180 6.00 -6.99 6.26
N ILE A 181 4.76 -6.69 5.89
CA ILE A 181 4.42 -5.53 5.06
C ILE A 181 4.70 -4.23 5.81
N ILE A 182 4.19 -4.09 7.05
CA ILE A 182 4.38 -2.85 7.80
C ILE A 182 5.85 -2.62 8.16
N LYS A 183 6.59 -3.69 8.47
CA LYS A 183 8.03 -3.64 8.71
C LYS A 183 8.76 -3.04 7.50
N THR A 184 8.48 -3.57 6.32
CA THR A 184 9.14 -3.15 5.08
C THR A 184 8.79 -1.71 4.73
N ILE A 185 7.49 -1.37 4.72
CA ILE A 185 7.03 -0.01 4.40
C ILE A 185 7.67 1.02 5.33
N LEU A 186 7.62 0.80 6.66
CA LEU A 186 8.21 1.73 7.62
C LEU A 186 9.73 1.82 7.48
N GLY A 187 10.42 0.69 7.27
CA GLY A 187 11.87 0.65 7.09
C GLY A 187 12.35 1.35 5.81
N GLN A 188 11.50 1.41 4.78
CA GLN A 188 11.76 2.05 3.49
C GLN A 188 11.33 3.52 3.42
N LEU A 189 10.79 4.10 4.50
CA LEU A 189 10.47 5.53 4.52
C LEU A 189 11.73 6.41 4.45
N ASN A 190 12.90 5.88 4.80
CA ASN A 190 14.13 6.63 4.69
C ASN A 190 14.43 6.97 3.22
N GLY A 191 14.67 8.25 2.93
CA GLY A 191 14.99 8.71 1.58
C GLY A 191 13.78 8.93 0.67
N LYS A 192 12.55 8.75 1.17
CA LYS A 192 11.37 9.30 0.50
C LYS A 192 11.24 10.76 0.91
N ASP A 193 11.27 11.66 -0.07
CA ASP A 193 10.97 13.08 0.13
C ASP A 193 9.46 13.28 0.30
N LEU A 194 8.89 12.59 1.29
CA LEU A 194 7.53 12.81 1.71
C LEU A 194 7.56 14.18 2.39
N ASP A 195 7.29 15.24 1.64
CA ASP A 195 7.08 16.62 2.12
C ASP A 195 5.82 16.70 3.00
N VAL A 196 5.59 15.74 3.86
CA VAL A 196 4.57 15.80 4.90
C VAL A 196 5.07 16.71 6.01
N SER A 197 4.12 17.42 6.63
CA SER A 197 4.37 18.30 7.78
C SER A 197 5.20 17.66 8.91
N SER A 198 5.25 16.33 8.99
CA SER A 198 6.31 15.59 9.69
C SER A 198 6.31 14.09 9.35
N LEU A 199 7.46 13.41 9.49
CA LEU A 199 7.56 11.93 9.44
C LEU A 199 6.56 11.24 10.39
N GLN A 200 6.21 11.87 11.52
CA GLN A 200 5.22 11.36 12.45
C GLN A 200 3.83 11.28 11.79
N THR A 201 3.43 12.30 11.03
CA THR A 201 2.17 12.32 10.29
C THR A 201 2.08 11.20 9.25
N VAL A 202 3.19 10.87 8.56
CA VAL A 202 3.26 9.70 7.66
C VAL A 202 3.02 8.43 8.45
N ILE A 203 3.75 8.24 9.55
CA ILE A 203 3.67 7.02 10.34
C ILE A 203 2.27 6.85 10.95
N GLU A 204 1.65 7.93 11.42
CA GLU A 204 0.25 7.94 11.87
C GLU A 204 -0.70 7.50 10.75
N SER A 205 -0.53 8.04 9.55
CA SER A 205 -1.37 7.74 8.39
C SER A 205 -1.22 6.30 7.93
N LEU A 206 0.03 5.80 7.87
CA LEU A 206 0.34 4.41 7.53
C LEU A 206 -0.25 3.45 8.56
N ALA A 207 -0.10 3.75 9.85
CA ALA A 207 -0.61 2.91 10.93
C ALA A 207 -2.14 2.86 10.92
N SER A 208 -2.78 4.02 10.79
CA SER A 208 -4.23 4.13 10.69
C SER A 208 -4.77 3.37 9.48
N GLY A 209 -4.18 3.57 8.30
CA GLY A 209 -4.58 2.89 7.07
C GLY A 209 -4.39 1.39 7.17
N SER A 210 -3.27 0.93 7.72
CA SER A 210 -3.01 -0.51 7.92
C SER A 210 -4.09 -1.17 8.77
N VAL A 211 -4.45 -0.58 9.92
CA VAL A 211 -5.51 -1.10 10.78
C VAL A 211 -6.88 -1.08 10.09
N LEU A 212 -7.22 0.02 9.41
CA LEU A 212 -8.47 0.13 8.64
C LEU A 212 -8.57 -0.94 7.55
N GLY A 213 -7.47 -1.21 6.85
CA GLY A 213 -7.41 -2.24 5.82
C GLY A 213 -7.60 -3.63 6.40
N LEU A 214 -6.94 -3.93 7.52
CA LEU A 214 -7.10 -5.19 8.25
C LEU A 214 -8.53 -5.42 8.75
N GLY A 215 -9.20 -4.36 9.20
CA GLY A 215 -10.61 -4.43 9.61
C GLY A 215 -11.57 -4.79 8.47
N ASN A 216 -11.19 -4.57 7.21
CA ASN A 216 -12.01 -4.91 6.06
C ASN A 216 -11.87 -6.38 5.63
N LEU A 217 -10.99 -7.17 6.26
CA LEU A 217 -10.75 -8.57 5.89
C LEU A 217 -11.84 -9.53 6.39
N GLY A 218 -12.78 -9.07 7.22
CA GLY A 218 -13.88 -9.89 7.74
C GLY A 218 -13.45 -11.00 8.71
N ASN A 219 -12.29 -10.84 9.36
CA ASN A 219 -11.78 -11.81 10.32
C ASN A 219 -12.60 -11.83 11.63
N SER A 220 -12.56 -12.97 12.32
CA SER A 220 -13.04 -13.04 13.70
C SER A 220 -12.17 -12.17 14.62
N GLN A 221 -12.73 -11.77 15.77
CA GLN A 221 -12.01 -10.95 16.75
C GLN A 221 -10.70 -11.61 17.22
N THR A 222 -10.69 -12.92 17.43
CA THR A 222 -9.47 -13.66 17.82
C THR A 222 -8.39 -13.55 16.76
N VAL A 223 -8.75 -13.76 15.49
CA VAL A 223 -7.79 -13.64 14.37
C VAL A 223 -7.32 -12.21 14.23
N LEU A 224 -8.23 -11.23 14.33
CA LEU A 224 -7.88 -9.82 14.28
C LEU A 224 -6.93 -9.41 15.41
N ASN A 225 -7.13 -9.90 16.65
CA ASN A 225 -6.21 -9.67 17.76
C ASN A 225 -4.79 -10.16 17.43
N THR A 226 -4.67 -11.37 16.88
CA THR A 226 -3.37 -11.93 16.46
C THR A 226 -2.72 -11.10 15.35
N ILE A 227 -3.50 -10.67 14.35
CA ILE A 227 -3.00 -9.86 13.24
C ILE A 227 -2.54 -8.48 13.76
N VAL A 228 -3.34 -7.81 14.58
CA VAL A 228 -3.03 -6.49 15.16
C VAL A 228 -1.81 -6.58 16.07
N SER A 229 -1.66 -7.65 16.86
CA SER A 229 -0.44 -7.88 17.63
C SER A 229 0.78 -8.06 16.73
N SER A 230 0.65 -8.81 15.63
CA SER A 230 1.73 -9.01 14.66
C SER A 230 2.08 -7.73 13.90
N LEU A 231 1.08 -6.88 13.62
CA LEU A 231 1.28 -5.54 13.06
C LEU A 231 2.13 -4.68 14.00
N GLY A 232 1.82 -4.69 15.30
CA GLY A 232 2.61 -3.99 16.32
C GLY A 232 4.04 -4.51 16.44
N SER A 233 4.23 -5.83 16.35
CA SER A 233 5.56 -6.42 16.30
C SER A 233 6.32 -5.94 15.06
N GLY A 234 5.73 -6.07 13.87
CA GLY A 234 6.36 -5.66 12.61
C GLY A 234 6.72 -4.18 12.58
N SER A 235 5.88 -3.33 13.17
CA SER A 235 6.10 -1.89 13.18
C SER A 235 7.33 -1.50 13.98
N LEU A 236 7.55 -2.09 15.16
CA LEU A 236 8.78 -1.80 15.94
C LEU A 236 10.05 -2.14 15.14
N THR A 237 10.07 -3.28 14.44
CA THR A 237 11.21 -3.65 13.61
C THR A 237 11.40 -2.67 12.45
N GLY A 238 10.31 -2.25 11.81
CA GLY A 238 10.33 -1.25 10.74
C GLY A 238 10.83 0.11 11.23
N LEU A 239 10.31 0.62 12.35
CA LEU A 239 10.74 1.87 12.98
C LEU A 239 12.21 1.84 13.41
N THR A 240 12.68 0.71 13.96
CA THR A 240 14.10 0.54 14.33
C THR A 240 14.99 0.59 13.09
N SER A 241 14.54 -0.01 11.99
CA SER A 241 15.24 0.02 10.70
C SER A 241 15.26 1.43 10.10
N LEU A 242 14.14 2.15 10.19
CA LEU A 242 14.04 3.55 9.78
C LEU A 242 15.03 4.43 10.55
N ILE A 243 15.09 4.32 11.88
CA ILE A 243 16.01 5.10 12.71
C ILE A 243 17.47 4.80 12.36
N LYS A 244 17.80 3.52 12.13
CA LYS A 244 19.14 3.14 11.68
C LYS A 244 19.51 3.83 10.36
N ASN A 245 18.53 3.96 9.46
CA ASN A 245 18.72 4.55 8.14
C ASN A 245 18.73 6.09 8.16
N LEU A 246 18.12 6.73 9.17
CA LEU A 246 18.15 8.18 9.39
C LEU A 246 19.51 8.70 9.93
N GLY A 247 20.43 7.81 10.29
CA GLY A 247 21.80 8.15 10.71
C GLY A 247 21.98 8.55 12.18
N SER A 248 23.26 8.62 12.59
CA SER A 248 23.71 8.75 14.00
C SER A 248 23.42 10.10 14.67
N SER A 249 22.93 11.10 13.94
CA SER A 249 22.68 12.45 14.46
C SER A 249 21.35 12.58 15.21
N ASN A 250 20.51 11.54 15.20
CA ASN A 250 19.25 11.53 15.91
C ASN A 250 19.42 10.95 17.31
N ASN A 251 18.79 11.58 18.32
CA ASN A 251 18.62 10.94 19.62
C ASN A 251 17.71 9.73 19.45
N ALA A 252 18.32 8.57 19.19
CA ALA A 252 17.63 7.35 18.79
C ALA A 252 16.50 6.97 19.75
N THR A 253 16.66 7.26 21.05
CA THR A 253 15.65 7.00 22.08
C THR A 253 14.45 7.94 21.95
N THR A 254 14.66 9.24 21.86
CA THR A 254 13.57 10.23 21.71
C THR A 254 12.87 10.08 20.37
N THR A 255 13.63 9.88 19.28
CA THR A 255 13.06 9.63 17.96
C THR A 255 12.22 8.35 17.99
N LEU A 256 12.74 7.24 18.54
CA LEU A 256 11.97 6.01 18.66
C LEU A 256 10.68 6.20 19.48
N ALA A 257 10.73 6.93 20.59
CA ALA A 257 9.54 7.24 21.38
C ALA A 257 8.49 8.01 20.57
N ASN A 258 8.92 9.04 19.84
CA ASN A 258 8.09 9.86 18.98
C ASN A 258 7.45 9.05 17.85
N LEU A 259 8.20 8.12 17.24
CA LEU A 259 7.71 7.28 16.15
C LEU A 259 6.78 6.17 16.65
N ILE A 260 7.06 5.57 17.82
CA ILE A 260 6.15 4.61 18.46
C ILE A 260 4.84 5.32 18.85
N GLY A 261 4.93 6.55 19.39
CA GLY A 261 3.79 7.38 19.71
C GLY A 261 2.92 7.67 18.48
N ALA A 262 3.54 8.12 17.39
CA ALA A 262 2.88 8.34 16.10
C ALA A 262 2.19 7.07 15.58
N PHE A 263 2.93 5.95 15.52
CA PHE A 263 2.37 4.67 15.04
C PHE A 263 1.19 4.22 15.90
N THR A 264 1.31 4.36 17.21
CA THR A 264 0.27 4.03 18.16
C THR A 264 -0.96 4.92 17.99
N SER A 265 -0.79 6.23 17.90
CA SER A 265 -1.85 7.22 17.71
C SER A 265 -2.65 6.94 16.43
N GLY A 266 -1.93 6.70 15.32
CA GLY A 266 -2.52 6.32 14.04
C GLY A 266 -3.31 5.01 14.14
N SER A 267 -2.71 3.98 14.73
CA SER A 267 -3.37 2.69 14.94
C SER A 267 -4.61 2.81 15.83
N ASN A 268 -4.56 3.64 16.87
CA ASN A 268 -5.67 3.92 17.78
C ASN A 268 -6.87 4.52 17.03
N SER A 269 -6.62 5.50 16.16
CA SER A 269 -7.61 6.09 15.26
C SER A 269 -8.22 5.05 14.30
N GLY A 270 -7.38 4.20 13.70
CA GLY A 270 -7.82 3.11 12.84
C GLY A 270 -8.66 2.07 13.60
N LEU A 271 -8.24 1.68 14.80
CA LEU A 271 -8.93 0.69 15.65
C LEU A 271 -10.30 1.20 16.07
N SER A 272 -10.41 2.46 16.47
CA SER A 272 -11.70 3.09 16.81
C SER A 272 -12.70 2.96 15.66
N SER A 273 -12.24 3.25 14.43
CA SER A 273 -13.06 3.11 13.22
C SER A 273 -13.44 1.66 12.90
N VAL A 274 -12.53 0.71 13.10
CA VAL A 274 -12.80 -0.73 12.89
C VAL A 274 -13.80 -1.24 13.91
N VAL A 275 -13.66 -0.88 15.19
CA VAL A 275 -14.58 -1.28 16.25
C VAL A 275 -15.97 -0.71 15.99
N ALA A 276 -16.07 0.57 15.60
CA ALA A 276 -17.34 1.19 15.23
C ALA A 276 -18.03 0.44 14.08
N LYS A 277 -17.28 0.03 13.04
CA LYS A 277 -17.81 -0.77 11.92
C LYS A 277 -18.27 -2.17 12.33
N LEU A 278 -17.58 -2.79 13.28
CA LEU A 278 -17.92 -4.12 13.80
C LEU A 278 -19.07 -4.09 14.82
N GLY A 279 -19.59 -2.90 15.17
CA GLY A 279 -20.54 -2.75 16.28
C GLY A 279 -19.95 -3.15 17.63
N GLY A 280 -18.62 -3.09 17.76
CA GLY A 280 -17.90 -3.53 18.94
C GLY A 280 -18.02 -2.55 20.11
N SER A 281 -17.88 -3.10 21.32
CA SER A 281 -17.86 -2.35 22.57
C SER A 281 -16.50 -1.68 22.82
N ASN A 282 -16.45 -0.79 23.82
CA ASN A 282 -15.19 -0.26 24.35
C ASN A 282 -14.22 -1.39 24.76
N SER A 283 -14.73 -2.51 25.31
CA SER A 283 -13.88 -3.67 25.66
C SER A 283 -13.22 -4.33 24.44
N THR A 284 -13.87 -4.32 23.27
CA THR A 284 -13.28 -4.81 22.01
C THR A 284 -12.12 -3.92 21.57
N PHE A 285 -12.33 -2.60 21.62
CA PHE A 285 -11.30 -1.61 21.35
C PHE A 285 -10.09 -1.76 22.28
N GLN A 286 -10.33 -1.84 23.60
CA GLN A 286 -9.26 -2.03 24.59
C GLN A 286 -8.48 -3.33 24.32
N THR A 287 -9.17 -4.43 24.00
CA THR A 287 -8.51 -5.71 23.68
C THR A 287 -7.59 -5.60 22.46
N LEU A 288 -8.05 -4.95 21.39
CA LEU A 288 -7.25 -4.77 20.18
C LEU A 288 -6.07 -3.82 20.41
N LEU A 289 -6.28 -2.72 21.13
CA LEU A 289 -5.23 -1.77 21.46
C LEU A 289 -4.17 -2.41 22.37
N THR A 290 -4.59 -3.15 23.39
CA THR A 290 -3.68 -3.93 24.23
C THR A 290 -2.94 -4.98 23.42
N SER A 291 -3.58 -5.64 22.46
CA SER A 291 -2.93 -6.62 21.58
C SER A 291 -1.84 -5.98 20.72
N LEU A 292 -2.10 -4.80 20.15
CA LEU A 292 -1.13 -4.00 19.40
C LEU A 292 0.08 -3.65 20.26
N MET A 293 -0.17 -3.08 21.45
CA MET A 293 0.86 -2.69 22.41
C MET A 293 1.70 -3.88 22.87
N ASN A 294 1.07 -5.01 23.16
CA ASN A 294 1.76 -6.24 23.51
C ASN A 294 2.62 -6.75 22.35
N GLY A 295 2.18 -6.58 21.10
CA GLY A 295 2.98 -6.88 19.92
C GLY A 295 4.29 -6.08 19.88
N ILE A 296 4.20 -4.76 20.09
CA ILE A 296 5.37 -3.86 20.17
C ILE A 296 6.27 -4.29 21.34
N LYS A 297 5.69 -4.46 22.53
CA LYS A 297 6.41 -4.81 23.76
C LYS A 297 7.15 -6.14 23.66
N ASN A 298 6.46 -7.19 23.21
CA ASN A 298 7.03 -8.53 23.11
C ASN A 298 8.17 -8.57 22.10
N ASN A 299 8.03 -7.86 20.98
CA ASN A 299 9.10 -7.76 20.00
C ASN A 299 10.35 -7.08 20.61
N ALA A 300 10.17 -5.96 21.32
CA ALA A 300 11.26 -5.27 21.99
C ALA A 300 12.02 -6.17 22.98
N SER A 301 11.31 -7.00 23.75
CA SER A 301 11.91 -7.97 24.65
C SER A 301 12.66 -9.10 23.94
N SER A 302 12.27 -9.44 22.70
CA SER A 302 12.88 -10.53 21.93
C SER A 302 14.05 -10.11 21.03
N THR A 303 14.09 -8.84 20.59
CA THR A 303 15.09 -8.37 19.59
C THR A 303 16.02 -7.27 20.10
N GLY A 304 15.75 -6.68 21.27
CA GLY A 304 16.47 -5.51 21.77
C GLY A 304 17.55 -5.84 22.81
N SER A 305 18.52 -4.92 22.95
CA SER A 305 19.31 -4.84 24.19
C SER A 305 18.38 -4.59 25.38
N SER A 306 18.80 -4.98 26.59
CA SER A 306 18.01 -4.76 27.81
C SER A 306 17.57 -3.30 27.99
N SER A 307 18.37 -2.34 27.54
CA SER A 307 18.08 -0.89 27.55
C SER A 307 17.04 -0.44 26.51
N THR A 308 17.05 -1.01 25.30
CA THR A 308 16.03 -0.70 24.28
C THR A 308 14.68 -1.31 24.68
N ALA A 309 14.71 -2.55 25.18
CA ALA A 309 13.54 -3.24 25.67
C ALA A 309 12.86 -2.47 26.82
N SER A 310 13.62 -2.02 27.82
CA SER A 310 13.07 -1.25 28.94
C SER A 310 12.47 0.08 28.51
N THR A 311 13.13 0.79 27.57
CA THR A 311 12.62 2.05 27.01
C THR A 311 11.29 1.84 26.30
N VAL A 312 11.22 0.86 25.38
CA VAL A 312 9.99 0.56 24.63
C VAL A 312 8.86 0.12 25.57
N VAL A 313 9.16 -0.74 26.55
CA VAL A 313 8.19 -1.16 27.57
C VAL A 313 7.63 0.04 28.33
N SER A 314 8.48 1.00 28.73
CA SER A 314 8.06 2.22 29.42
C SER A 314 7.17 3.11 28.55
N ILE A 315 7.58 3.36 27.30
CA ILE A 315 6.82 4.17 26.33
C ILE A 315 5.44 3.54 26.10
N VAL A 316 5.41 2.24 25.77
CA VAL A 316 4.18 1.50 25.51
C VAL A 316 3.27 1.48 26.73
N GLY A 317 3.83 1.29 27.93
CA GLY A 317 3.07 1.34 29.18
C GLY A 317 2.39 2.70 29.42
N SER A 318 3.14 3.80 29.25
CA SER A 318 2.60 5.16 29.37
C SER A 318 1.52 5.45 28.33
N LEU A 319 1.75 5.08 27.07
CA LEU A 319 0.78 5.28 25.98
C LEU A 319 -0.50 4.48 26.25
N LEU A 320 -0.38 3.19 26.57
CA LEU A 320 -1.54 2.34 26.85
C LEU A 320 -2.37 2.90 28.00
N ASN A 321 -1.73 3.30 29.10
CA ASN A 321 -2.42 3.92 30.23
C ASN A 321 -3.10 5.25 29.82
N GLY A 322 -2.45 6.05 28.98
CA GLY A 322 -3.02 7.30 28.46
C GLY A 322 -4.24 7.09 27.56
N PHE A 323 -4.27 6.04 26.75
CA PHE A 323 -5.42 5.75 25.87
C PHE A 323 -6.56 5.03 26.58
N LEU A 324 -6.28 4.16 27.55
CA LEU A 324 -7.31 3.41 28.27
C LEU A 324 -8.07 4.23 29.32
N ASN A 325 -7.47 5.32 29.81
CA ASN A 325 -8.07 6.20 30.82
C ASN A 325 -8.78 7.43 30.20
N ARG A 326 -8.96 7.45 28.88
CA ARG A 326 -9.74 8.46 28.14
C ARG A 326 -11.07 7.88 27.72
#